data_AF-A0A971TH56-F1
#
_entry.id   AF-A0A971TH56-F1
#
_cell.length_a   1.000
_cell.length_b   1.000
_cell.length_c   1.000
_cell.angle_alpha   90.00
_cell.angle_beta   90.00
_cell.angle_gamma   90.00
#
_symmetry.space_group_name_H-M   'P 1'
#
loop_
_entity.id
_entity.type
_entity.pdbx_description
1 polymer ?
#
loop_
_entity_poly.entity_id
_entity_poly.type
_entity_poly.pdbx_seq_one_letter_code
_entity_poly.pdbx_strand_id
1 'polypeptide(L)'
;MRSPFFRVGIAAAIILMIFSLPAREFLKLTFMFGMPFVVFLHFAVHKPKFSLIRIISIIALIGITGGYIYMLTDLPERIETNRIISEGSTLVAEGKYEEAISRYQELEKLGRSEKMHKKIAEARREEAASNSLAQARILLQEGNQAAAIKKLKSIPDNTRAAREAQHILKDIRE
;
A
#
# COMPACT_ATOMS: atom_id res chain seq x y z
N MET A 1 4.15 27.19 27.92
CA MET A 1 3.19 26.18 27.40
C MET A 1 3.51 24.81 28.00
N ARG A 2 2.95 24.47 29.17
CA ARG A 2 3.18 23.19 29.88
C ARG A 2 1.90 22.73 30.60
N SER A 3 0.77 22.64 29.90
CA SER A 3 -0.40 21.95 30.46
C SER A 3 -0.45 20.50 29.94
N PRO A 4 -0.61 19.49 30.82
CA PRO A 4 -0.68 18.09 30.42
C PRO A 4 -1.86 17.83 29.48
N PHE A 5 -2.96 18.56 29.66
CA PHE A 5 -4.15 18.49 28.80
C PHE A 5 -3.87 18.89 27.34
N PHE A 6 -2.97 19.84 27.09
CA PHE A 6 -2.59 20.22 25.73
C PHE A 6 -1.82 19.11 25.01
N ARG A 7 -0.96 18.37 25.74
CA ARG A 7 -0.23 17.22 25.18
C ARG A 7 -1.18 16.05 24.88
N VAL A 8 -2.14 15.80 25.77
CA VAL A 8 -3.17 14.77 25.56
C VAL A 8 -4.08 15.14 24.38
N GLY A 9 -4.46 16.41 24.25
CA GLY A 9 -5.23 16.91 23.12
C GLY A 9 -4.50 16.74 21.77
N ILE A 10 -3.21 17.07 21.72
CA ILE A 10 -2.38 16.84 20.51
C ILE A 10 -2.27 15.34 20.21
N ALA A 11 -2.02 14.51 21.22
CA ALA A 11 -1.93 13.06 21.03
C ALA A 11 -3.25 12.49 20.48
N ALA A 12 -4.39 12.90 21.04
CA ALA A 12 -5.72 12.50 20.56
C ALA A 12 -5.98 12.96 19.11
N ALA A 13 -5.58 14.18 18.75
CA ALA A 13 -5.69 14.70 17.40
C ALA A 13 -4.82 13.91 16.40
N ILE A 14 -3.59 13.58 16.77
CA ILE A 14 -2.70 12.75 15.94
C ILE A 14 -3.29 11.34 15.77
N ILE A 15 -3.81 10.75 16.84
CA ILE A 15 -4.47 9.44 16.80
C ILE A 15 -5.66 9.49 15.83
N LEU A 16 -6.52 10.50 15.93
CA LEU A 16 -7.64 10.70 15.00
C LEU A 16 -7.16 10.88 13.54
N MET A 17 -6.09 11.63 13.32
CA MET A 17 -5.51 11.81 11.99
C MET A 17 -4.96 10.51 11.38
N ILE A 18 -4.51 9.55 12.18
CA ILE A 18 -4.07 8.24 11.68
C ILE A 18 -5.23 7.46 11.03
N PHE A 19 -6.46 7.65 11.53
CA PHE A 19 -7.64 6.95 11.01
C PHE A 19 -8.19 7.55 9.72
N SER A 20 -7.88 8.81 9.38
CA SER A 20 -8.28 9.38 8.10
C SER A 20 -7.19 9.15 7.03
N LEU A 21 -7.57 8.56 5.89
CA LEU A 21 -6.68 8.36 4.74
C LEU A 21 -5.94 9.65 4.30
N PRO A 22 -6.61 10.81 4.14
CA PRO A 22 -5.92 12.03 3.74
C PRO A 22 -4.94 12.53 4.79
N ALA A 23 -5.32 12.54 6.08
CA ALA A 23 -4.42 13.04 7.12
C ALA A 23 -3.26 12.08 7.40
N ARG A 24 -3.44 10.77 7.21
CA ARG A 24 -2.35 9.80 7.26
C ARG A 24 -1.30 10.08 6.18
N GLU A 25 -1.71 10.34 4.95
CA GLU A 25 -0.78 10.60 3.86
C GLU A 25 -0.08 11.96 4.04
N PHE A 26 -0.81 12.98 4.50
CA PHE A 26 -0.22 14.25 4.93
C PHE A 26 0.81 14.07 6.03
N LEU A 27 0.47 13.32 7.09
CA LEU A 27 1.34 13.09 8.24
C LEU A 27 2.65 12.40 7.86
N LYS A 28 2.59 11.38 7.00
CA LYS A 28 3.79 10.72 6.44
C LYS A 28 4.69 11.71 5.72
N LEU A 29 4.09 12.56 4.88
CA LEU A 29 4.80 13.56 4.08
C LEU A 29 5.46 14.60 4.98
N THR A 30 4.72 15.14 5.96
CA THR A 30 5.22 16.10 6.94
C THR A 30 6.34 15.50 7.79
N PHE A 31 6.26 14.24 8.22
CA PHE A 31 7.36 13.60 8.96
C PHE A 31 8.58 13.33 8.08
N MET A 32 8.38 12.85 6.85
CA MET A 32 9.43 12.54 5.90
C MET A 32 10.29 13.76 5.55
N PHE A 33 9.66 14.93 5.35
CA PHE A 33 10.38 16.18 5.06
C PHE A 33 10.76 16.96 6.33
N GLY A 34 9.93 16.89 7.39
CA GLY A 34 10.12 17.64 8.63
C GLY A 34 11.33 17.19 9.45
N MET A 35 11.60 15.88 9.52
CA MET A 35 12.78 15.39 10.26
C MET A 35 14.10 15.90 9.65
N PRO A 36 14.35 15.73 8.33
CA PRO A 36 15.50 16.35 7.68
C PRO A 36 15.52 17.88 7.81
N PHE A 37 14.36 18.53 7.66
CA PHE A 37 14.26 19.99 7.75
C PHE A 37 14.80 20.51 9.09
N VAL A 38 14.39 19.92 10.21
CA VAL A 38 14.85 20.35 11.54
C VAL A 38 16.35 20.16 11.70
N VAL A 39 16.92 19.07 11.17
CA VAL A 39 18.37 18.80 11.21
C VAL A 39 19.14 19.86 10.43
N PHE A 40 18.74 20.15 9.19
CA PHE A 40 19.41 21.17 8.38
C PHE A 40 19.18 22.58 8.92
N LEU A 41 18.01 22.86 9.51
CA LEU A 41 17.73 24.12 10.18
C LEU A 41 18.66 24.32 11.38
N HIS A 42 18.86 23.27 12.18
CA HIS A 42 19.80 23.30 13.30
C HIS A 42 21.21 23.70 12.84
N PHE A 43 21.72 23.07 11.77
CA PHE A 43 23.02 23.41 11.20
C PHE A 43 23.07 24.82 10.58
N ALA A 44 22.00 25.25 9.91
CA ALA A 44 21.92 26.57 9.32
C ALA A 44 21.97 27.72 10.36
N VAL A 45 21.37 27.49 11.54
CA VAL A 45 21.30 28.48 12.63
C VAL A 45 22.59 28.51 13.47
N HIS A 46 23.18 27.34 13.77
CA HIS A 46 24.27 27.23 14.75
C HIS A 46 25.69 27.26 14.13
N LYS A 47 25.82 27.15 12.80
CA LYS A 47 27.13 27.21 12.13
C LYS A 47 27.50 28.63 11.68
N PRO A 48 28.80 28.99 11.68
CA PRO A 48 29.26 30.33 11.32
C PRO A 48 28.87 30.72 9.89
N LYS A 49 28.70 32.03 9.66
CA LYS A 49 28.09 32.60 8.45
C LYS A 49 28.73 32.16 7.12
N PHE A 50 30.04 31.90 7.11
CA PHE A 50 30.80 31.49 5.92
C PHE A 50 31.24 30.02 5.94
N SER A 51 30.65 29.19 6.80
CA SER A 51 30.92 27.76 6.77
C SER A 51 30.25 27.11 5.55
N LEU A 52 31.00 26.29 4.81
CA LEU A 52 30.46 25.45 3.73
C LEU A 52 29.25 24.62 4.20
N ILE A 53 29.26 24.15 5.45
CA ILE A 53 28.16 23.39 6.05
C ILE A 53 26.86 24.22 6.11
N ARG A 54 26.96 25.52 6.41
CA ARG A 54 25.80 26.41 6.46
C ARG A 54 25.21 26.65 5.07
N ILE A 55 26.07 26.88 4.07
CA ILE A 55 25.64 27.09 2.68
C ILE A 55 24.91 25.84 2.16
N ILE A 56 25.50 24.66 2.35
CA ILE A 56 24.88 23.38 1.97
C ILE A 56 23.55 23.18 2.71
N SER A 57 23.48 23.50 4.00
CA SER A 57 22.25 23.38 4.78
C SER A 57 21.14 24.30 4.28
N ILE A 58 21.45 25.53 3.87
CA ILE A 58 20.47 26.46 3.29
C ILE A 58 19.95 25.94 1.95
N ILE A 59 20.84 25.48 1.07
CA ILE A 59 20.45 24.87 -0.21
C ILE A 59 19.56 23.64 0.03
N ALA A 60 19.93 22.79 0.99
CA ALA A 60 19.13 21.62 1.37
C ALA A 60 17.75 22.02 1.90
N LEU A 61 17.64 23.05 2.73
CA LEU A 61 16.35 23.56 3.23
C LEU A 61 15.45 24.05 2.09
N ILE A 62 16.01 24.76 1.11
CA ILE A 62 15.27 25.20 -0.08
C ILE A 62 14.79 23.98 -0.87
N GLY A 63 15.66 23.00 -1.10
CA GLY A 63 15.31 21.76 -1.80
C GLY A 63 14.22 20.95 -1.09
N ILE A 64 14.32 20.79 0.24
CA ILE A 64 13.32 20.12 1.08
C ILE A 64 11.98 20.85 1.02
N THR A 65 11.99 22.18 1.10
CA THR A 65 10.76 23.00 1.05
C THR A 65 10.10 22.91 -0.32
N GLY A 66 10.88 23.06 -1.40
CA GLY A 66 10.37 22.93 -2.77
C GLY A 66 9.83 21.53 -3.05
N GLY A 67 10.56 20.49 -2.63
CA GLY A 67 10.11 19.10 -2.75
C GLY A 67 8.84 18.82 -1.96
N TYR A 68 8.71 19.39 -0.75
CA TYR A 68 7.51 19.28 0.07
C TYR A 68 6.29 19.92 -0.61
N ILE A 69 6.43 21.14 -1.15
CA ILE A 69 5.35 21.83 -1.87
C ILE A 69 4.94 21.03 -3.10
N TYR A 70 5.91 20.57 -3.90
CA TYR A 70 5.64 19.75 -5.08
C TYR A 70 4.89 18.45 -4.75
N MET A 71 5.29 17.78 -3.68
CA MET A 71 4.63 16.58 -3.19
C MET A 71 3.22 16.85 -2.63
N LEU A 72 2.97 18.03 -2.06
CA LEU A 72 1.63 18.44 -1.63
C LEU A 72 0.67 18.66 -2.80
N THR A 73 1.16 19.15 -3.93
CA THR A 73 0.33 19.30 -5.14
C THR A 73 -0.13 17.97 -5.73
N ASP A 74 0.68 16.90 -5.65
CA ASP A 74 0.34 15.53 -6.10
C ASP A 74 -0.45 14.73 -5.02
N LEU A 75 -0.65 15.32 -3.83
CA LEU A 75 -1.29 14.63 -2.70
C LEU A 75 -2.71 14.13 -3.02
N PRO A 76 -3.60 14.91 -3.67
CA PRO A 76 -4.95 14.45 -4.00
C PRO A 76 -4.95 13.20 -4.90
N GLU A 77 -4.11 13.19 -5.93
CA GLU A 77 -3.99 12.05 -6.85
C GLU A 77 -3.43 10.81 -6.17
N ARG A 78 -2.48 10.97 -5.25
CA ARG A 78 -1.95 9.86 -4.46
C ARG A 78 -2.99 9.25 -3.54
N ILE A 79 -3.80 10.09 -2.88
CA ILE A 79 -4.89 9.62 -2.02
C ILE A 79 -5.88 8.81 -2.85
N GLU A 80 -6.29 9.32 -4.02
CA GLU A 80 -7.25 8.62 -4.89
C GLU A 80 -6.67 7.32 -5.46
N THR A 81 -5.41 7.34 -5.89
CA THR A 81 -4.67 6.14 -6.32
C THR A 81 -4.70 5.06 -5.24
N ASN A 82 -4.37 5.44 -4.00
CA ASN A 82 -4.34 4.51 -2.87
C ASN A 82 -5.74 4.02 -2.50
N ARG A 83 -6.75 4.88 -2.61
CA ARG A 83 -8.16 4.51 -2.40
C ARG A 83 -8.60 3.44 -3.39
N ILE A 84 -8.38 3.67 -4.69
CA ILE A 84 -8.68 2.71 -5.76
C ILE A 84 -7.96 1.38 -5.51
N ILE A 85 -6.66 1.43 -5.18
CA ILE A 85 -5.88 0.22 -4.91
C ILE A 85 -6.43 -0.55 -3.70
N SER A 86 -6.77 0.16 -2.62
CA SER A 86 -7.28 -0.43 -1.40
C SER A 86 -8.65 -1.09 -1.63
N GLU A 87 -9.57 -0.38 -2.29
CA GLU A 87 -10.91 -0.90 -2.59
C GLU A 87 -10.85 -2.10 -3.53
N GLY A 88 -10.05 -2.02 -4.59
CA GLY A 88 -9.81 -3.17 -5.47
C GLY A 88 -9.20 -4.37 -4.73
N SER A 89 -8.30 -4.13 -3.77
CA SER A 89 -7.70 -5.21 -2.97
C SER A 89 -8.69 -5.86 -2.02
N THR A 90 -9.65 -5.09 -1.48
CA THR A 90 -10.78 -5.61 -0.71
C THR A 90 -11.70 -6.46 -1.58
N LEU A 91 -12.04 -5.99 -2.78
CA LEU A 91 -12.89 -6.74 -3.72
C LEU A 91 -12.24 -8.08 -4.13
N VAL A 92 -10.92 -8.09 -4.39
CA VAL A 92 -10.17 -9.35 -4.59
C VAL A 92 -10.28 -10.27 -3.37
N ALA A 93 -10.26 -9.71 -2.16
CA ALA A 93 -10.42 -10.50 -0.93
C ALA A 93 -11.80 -11.12 -0.77
N GLU A 94 -12.82 -10.44 -1.25
CA GLU A 94 -14.19 -10.92 -1.27
C GLU A 94 -14.47 -11.88 -2.44
N GLY A 95 -13.49 -12.16 -3.30
CA GLY A 95 -13.65 -13.00 -4.50
C GLY A 95 -14.34 -12.29 -5.67
N LYS A 96 -14.58 -10.98 -5.57
CA LYS A 96 -15.21 -10.14 -6.60
C LYS A 96 -14.16 -9.63 -7.60
N TYR A 97 -13.56 -10.54 -8.36
CA TYR A 97 -12.41 -10.24 -9.22
C TYR A 97 -12.73 -9.25 -10.36
N GLU A 98 -13.88 -9.37 -11.01
CA GLU A 98 -14.27 -8.46 -12.10
C GLU A 98 -14.54 -7.03 -11.59
N GLU A 99 -15.21 -6.89 -10.45
CA GLU A 99 -15.41 -5.59 -9.79
C GLU A 99 -14.06 -4.97 -9.39
N ALA A 100 -13.14 -5.78 -8.87
CA ALA A 100 -11.79 -5.31 -8.54
C ALA A 100 -11.03 -4.81 -9.77
N ILE A 101 -11.12 -5.53 -10.90
CA ILE A 101 -10.48 -5.15 -12.16
C ILE A 101 -11.06 -3.85 -12.69
N SER A 102 -12.39 -3.72 -12.71
CA SER A 102 -13.06 -2.49 -13.10
C SER A 102 -12.61 -1.32 -12.22
N ARG A 103 -12.48 -1.54 -10.90
CA ARG A 103 -11.98 -0.52 -9.99
C ARG A 103 -10.54 -0.13 -10.31
N TYR A 104 -9.65 -1.09 -10.59
CA TYR A 104 -8.28 -0.80 -10.97
C TYR A 104 -8.15 -0.05 -12.30
N GLN A 105 -9.08 -0.21 -13.24
CA GLN A 105 -9.07 0.54 -14.51
C GLN A 105 -9.16 2.05 -14.29
N GLU A 106 -9.76 2.50 -13.18
CA GLU A 106 -9.83 3.93 -12.86
C GLU A 106 -8.46 4.57 -12.60
N LEU A 107 -7.42 3.76 -12.33
CA LEU A 107 -6.04 4.25 -12.22
C LEU A 107 -5.52 4.85 -13.54
N GLU A 108 -6.08 4.47 -14.69
CA GLU A 108 -5.74 5.06 -15.98
C GLU A 108 -6.08 6.55 -16.04
N LYS A 109 -7.20 6.95 -15.44
CA LYS A 109 -7.65 8.36 -15.38
C LYS A 109 -6.66 9.25 -14.60
N LEU A 110 -5.84 8.64 -13.75
CA LEU A 110 -4.79 9.29 -12.96
C LEU A 110 -3.40 9.16 -13.61
N GLY A 111 -3.33 8.71 -14.88
CA GLY A 111 -2.07 8.47 -15.59
C GLY A 111 -1.22 7.34 -14.98
N ARG A 112 -1.83 6.43 -14.20
CA ARG A 112 -1.13 5.33 -13.50
C ARG A 112 -1.29 3.98 -14.21
N SER A 113 -1.23 3.97 -15.55
CA SER A 113 -1.48 2.78 -16.38
C SER A 113 -0.56 1.60 -16.05
N GLU A 114 0.72 1.84 -15.74
CA GLU A 114 1.63 0.76 -15.32
C GLU A 114 1.15 0.07 -14.02
N LYS A 115 0.74 0.86 -13.03
CA LYS A 115 0.19 0.33 -11.76
C LYS A 115 -1.13 -0.39 -12.00
N MET A 116 -1.99 0.15 -12.87
CA MET A 116 -3.24 -0.48 -13.30
C MET A 116 -2.96 -1.89 -13.85
N HIS A 117 -2.12 -2.01 -14.87
CA HIS A 117 -1.83 -3.29 -15.50
C HIS A 117 -1.26 -4.30 -14.50
N LYS A 118 -0.35 -3.86 -13.62
CA LYS A 118 0.19 -4.70 -12.56
C LYS A 118 -0.91 -5.22 -11.63
N LYS A 119 -1.82 -4.34 -11.17
CA LYS A 119 -2.90 -4.70 -10.25
C LYS A 119 -3.95 -5.60 -10.89
N ILE A 120 -4.30 -5.35 -12.15
CA ILE A 120 -5.19 -6.22 -12.93
C ILE A 120 -4.56 -7.60 -13.11
N ALA A 121 -3.26 -7.68 -13.44
CA ALA A 121 -2.56 -8.95 -13.57
C ALA A 121 -2.49 -9.73 -12.25
N GLU A 122 -2.29 -9.04 -11.12
CA GLU A 122 -2.39 -9.64 -9.78
C GLU A 122 -3.79 -10.22 -9.52
N ALA A 123 -4.85 -9.45 -9.78
CA ALA A 123 -6.23 -9.91 -9.60
C ALA A 123 -6.59 -11.11 -10.49
N ARG A 124 -6.19 -11.10 -11.77
CA ARG A 124 -6.41 -12.22 -12.71
C ARG A 124 -5.69 -13.49 -12.28
N ARG A 125 -4.48 -13.37 -11.71
CA ARG A 125 -3.77 -14.54 -11.15
C ARG A 125 -4.51 -15.12 -9.95
N GLU A 126 -5.00 -14.27 -9.05
CA GLU A 126 -5.78 -14.70 -7.88
C GLU A 126 -7.09 -15.38 -8.31
N GLU A 127 -7.79 -14.81 -9.30
CA GLU A 127 -8.98 -15.40 -9.90
C GLU A 127 -8.71 -16.80 -10.48
N ALA A 128 -7.67 -16.94 -11.30
CA ALA A 128 -7.31 -18.22 -11.91
C ALA A 128 -6.94 -19.29 -10.86
N ALA A 129 -6.27 -18.87 -9.78
CA ALA A 129 -5.91 -19.73 -8.65
C ALA A 129 -7.16 -20.16 -7.86
N SER A 130 -8.08 -19.22 -7.58
CA SER A 130 -9.35 -19.48 -6.92
C SER A 130 -10.24 -20.44 -7.74
N ASN A 131 -10.31 -20.24 -9.05
CA ASN A 131 -11.04 -21.14 -9.95
C ASN A 131 -10.42 -22.54 -9.99
N SER A 132 -9.09 -22.64 -9.98
CA SER A 132 -8.38 -23.93 -9.92
C SER A 132 -8.63 -24.66 -8.60
N LEU A 133 -8.69 -23.92 -7.48
CA LEU A 133 -9.04 -24.47 -6.17
C LEU A 133 -10.49 -24.97 -6.15
N ALA A 134 -11.44 -24.22 -6.70
CA ALA A 134 -12.84 -24.63 -6.80
C ALA A 134 -12.99 -25.91 -7.64
N GLN A 135 -12.33 -25.99 -8.79
CA GLN A 135 -12.31 -27.21 -9.62
C GLN A 135 -11.70 -28.41 -8.87
N ALA A 136 -10.62 -28.19 -8.13
CA ALA A 136 -10.02 -29.26 -7.33
C ALA A 136 -10.97 -29.77 -6.24
N ARG A 137 -11.74 -28.88 -5.59
CA ARG A 137 -12.77 -29.27 -4.61
C ARG A 137 -13.86 -30.13 -5.23
N ILE A 138 -14.33 -29.77 -6.44
CA ILE A 138 -15.32 -30.56 -7.17
C ILE A 138 -14.76 -31.96 -7.47
N LEU A 139 -13.52 -32.06 -7.97
CA LEU A 139 -12.87 -33.35 -8.24
C LEU A 139 -12.71 -34.22 -6.98
N LEU A 140 -12.50 -33.62 -5.81
CA LEU A 140 -12.48 -34.37 -4.53
C LEU A 140 -13.87 -34.89 -4.17
N GLN A 141 -14.92 -34.10 -4.37
CA GLN A 141 -16.31 -34.53 -4.14
C GLN A 141 -16.74 -35.66 -5.08
N GLU A 142 -16.25 -35.63 -6.32
CA GLU A 142 -16.45 -36.69 -7.32
C GLU A 142 -15.61 -37.95 -7.07
N GLY A 143 -14.76 -37.96 -6.03
CA GLY A 143 -13.89 -39.08 -5.68
C GLY A 143 -12.64 -39.19 -6.56
N ASN A 144 -12.40 -38.25 -7.47
CA ASN A 144 -11.22 -38.23 -8.35
C ASN A 144 -10.02 -37.53 -7.68
N GLN A 145 -9.51 -38.18 -6.64
CA GLN A 145 -8.44 -37.66 -5.78
C GLN A 145 -7.14 -37.40 -6.55
N ALA A 146 -6.78 -38.25 -7.51
CA ALA A 146 -5.56 -38.08 -8.31
C ALA A 146 -5.61 -36.80 -9.17
N ALA A 147 -6.73 -36.53 -9.83
CA ALA A 147 -6.92 -35.31 -10.62
C ALA A 147 -6.97 -34.06 -9.74
N ALA A 148 -7.62 -34.14 -8.58
CA ALA A 148 -7.66 -33.06 -7.60
C ALA A 148 -6.27 -32.66 -7.11
N ILE A 149 -5.44 -33.63 -6.70
CA ILE A 149 -4.07 -33.37 -6.24
C ILE A 149 -3.23 -32.70 -7.34
N LYS A 150 -3.36 -33.16 -8.60
CA LYS A 150 -2.67 -32.55 -9.73
C LYS A 150 -3.07 -31.08 -9.90
N LYS A 151 -4.36 -30.77 -9.75
CA LYS A 151 -4.88 -29.40 -9.87
C LYS A 151 -4.42 -28.52 -8.71
N LEU A 152 -4.47 -29.01 -7.47
CA LEU A 152 -4.00 -28.28 -6.29
C LEU A 152 -2.51 -27.92 -6.38
N LYS A 153 -1.66 -28.84 -6.85
CA LYS A 153 -0.22 -28.60 -7.04
C LYS A 153 0.10 -27.62 -8.18
N SER A 154 -0.84 -27.36 -9.07
CA SER A 154 -0.66 -26.41 -10.19
C SER A 154 -0.98 -24.96 -9.81
N ILE A 155 -1.52 -24.73 -8.61
CA ILE A 155 -1.89 -23.40 -8.13
C ILE A 155 -0.60 -22.63 -7.76
N PRO A 156 -0.41 -21.39 -8.26
CA PRO A 156 0.79 -20.60 -7.94
C PRO A 156 0.91 -20.26 -6.45
N ASP A 157 2.07 -20.56 -5.84
CA ASP A 157 2.33 -20.40 -4.40
C ASP A 157 2.13 -18.99 -3.83
N ASN A 158 2.16 -17.97 -4.70
CA ASN A 158 2.02 -16.57 -4.32
C ASN A 158 0.56 -16.08 -4.21
N THR A 159 -0.41 -16.99 -4.25
CA THR A 159 -1.85 -16.69 -4.18
C THR A 159 -2.43 -17.09 -2.83
N ARG A 160 -3.59 -16.55 -2.48
CA ARG A 160 -4.31 -16.94 -1.25
C ARG A 160 -4.87 -18.35 -1.41
N ALA A 161 -5.37 -18.68 -2.59
CA ALA A 161 -5.83 -20.02 -2.93
C ALA A 161 -4.74 -21.10 -2.76
N ALA A 162 -3.44 -20.77 -2.94
CA ALA A 162 -2.36 -21.71 -2.69
C ALA A 162 -2.23 -22.12 -1.22
N ARG A 163 -2.48 -21.21 -0.27
CA ARG A 163 -2.46 -21.54 1.16
C ARG A 163 -3.54 -22.55 1.50
N GLU A 164 -4.74 -22.36 0.96
CA GLU A 164 -5.84 -23.31 1.11
C GLU A 164 -5.53 -24.64 0.39
N ALA A 165 -4.94 -24.58 -0.80
CA ALA A 165 -4.56 -25.77 -1.54
C ALA A 165 -3.53 -26.63 -0.78
N GLN A 166 -2.54 -26.00 -0.16
CA GLN A 166 -1.55 -26.67 0.68
C GLN A 166 -2.18 -27.31 1.92
N HIS A 167 -3.17 -26.67 2.54
CA HIS A 167 -3.92 -27.27 3.65
C HIS A 167 -4.64 -28.55 3.21
N ILE A 168 -5.38 -28.48 2.11
CA ILE A 168 -6.10 -29.64 1.56
C ILE A 168 -5.13 -30.77 1.19
N LEU A 169 -4.00 -30.44 0.56
CA LEU A 169 -2.97 -31.43 0.21
C LEU A 169 -2.35 -32.11 1.44
N LYS A 170 -2.27 -31.41 2.57
CA LYS A 170 -1.80 -31.97 3.84
C LYS A 170 -2.84 -32.92 4.42
N ASP A 171 -4.10 -32.51 4.49
CA ASP A 171 -5.21 -33.32 5.04
C ASP A 171 -5.41 -34.63 4.27
N ILE A 172 -5.15 -34.63 2.96
CA ILE A 172 -5.25 -35.83 2.12
C ILE A 172 -4.09 -36.84 2.37
N ARG A 173 -2.97 -36.37 2.94
CA ARG A 173 -1.76 -37.18 3.15
C ARG A 173 -1.72 -37.86 4.51
N GLU A 174 -2.46 -37.33 5.48
CA GLU A 174 -2.66 -37.90 6.82
C GLU A 174 -3.77 -38.97 6.80
#